data_AF-A0A661LGC3-F1
#
_entry.id   AF-A0A661LGC3-F1
#
_cell.length_a   1.000
_cell.length_b   1.000
_cell.length_c   1.000
_cell.angle_alpha   90.00
_cell.angle_beta   90.00
_cell.angle_gamma   90.00
#
_symmetry.space_group_name_H-M   'P 1'
#
loop_
_entity.id
_entity.type
_entity.pdbx_description
1 polymer ?
#
loop_
_entity_poly.entity_id
_entity_poly.type
_entity_poly.pdbx_seq_one_letter_code
_entity_poly.pdbx_strand_id
1 'polypeptide(L)' 'MNRNAIKNEGAEKAYLMILEDIHMSFAHHGNVIHVLRGISLAIEPGESIAIVGASGVG' A
#
# COMPACT_ATOMS: atom_id res chain seq x y z
N MET A 1 34.66 -5.17 27.30
CA MET A 1 34.86 -4.80 25.88
C MET A 1 34.73 -6.04 25.00
N ASN A 2 33.62 -6.15 24.26
CA ASN A 2 33.40 -6.77 22.94
C ASN A 2 31.88 -6.94 22.81
N ARG A 3 31.14 -5.98 22.23
CA ARG A 3 31.00 -5.56 20.82
C ARG A 3 30.48 -6.68 19.92
N ASN A 4 29.31 -6.40 19.34
CA ASN A 4 28.70 -6.95 18.13
C ASN A 4 27.82 -8.17 18.36
N ALA A 5 26.50 -7.96 18.46
CA ALA A 5 25.59 -7.78 17.32
C ALA A 5 25.02 -9.12 16.86
N ILE A 6 24.12 -9.68 17.67
CA ILE A 6 22.99 -10.42 17.12
C ILE A 6 22.04 -9.35 16.54
N LYS A 7 22.27 -9.00 15.27
CA LYS A 7 21.22 -8.40 14.46
C LYS A 7 20.10 -9.44 14.43
N ASN A 8 18.96 -9.09 15.01
CA ASN A 8 17.73 -9.86 14.85
C ASN A 8 17.32 -9.74 13.37
N GLU A 9 17.80 -10.67 12.56
CA GLU A 9 17.27 -10.94 11.23
C GLU A 9 15.95 -11.69 11.42
N GLY A 10 14.82 -11.01 11.17
CA GLY A 10 13.49 -11.61 11.23
C GLY A 10 12.52 -10.97 12.22
N ALA A 11 12.57 -9.65 12.44
CA ALA A 11 11.37 -8.99 12.94
C ALA A 11 10.28 -9.15 11.86
N GLU A 12 9.23 -9.90 12.17
CA GLU A 12 8.00 -9.91 11.38
C GLU A 12 7.61 -8.45 11.12
N LYS A 13 7.55 -8.05 9.84
CA LYS A 13 7.12 -6.70 9.48
C LYS A 13 5.67 -6.57 9.91
N ALA A 14 5.46 -5.98 11.08
CA ALA A 14 4.14 -5.63 11.58
C ALA A 14 3.66 -4.43 10.76
N TYR A 15 2.97 -4.70 9.66
CA TYR A 15 2.33 -3.65 8.87
C TYR A 15 1.19 -3.01 9.68
N LEU A 16 1.13 -1.69 9.66
CA LEU A 16 0.02 -0.92 10.22
C LEU A 16 -1.22 -1.00 9.32
N MET A 17 -1.00 -1.03 8.00
CA MET A 17 -2.06 -1.10 7.01
C MET A 17 -1.65 -2.03 5.89
N ILE A 18 -2.59 -2.87 5.45
CA ILE A 18 -2.45 -3.72 4.28
C ILE A 18 -3.71 -3.54 3.41
N LEU A 19 -3.50 -3.25 2.14
CA LEU A 19 -4.49 -3.24 1.07
C LEU A 19 -4.10 -4.37 0.12
N GLU A 20 -5.02 -5.27 -0.18
CA GLU A 20 -4.78 -6.41 -1.07
C GLU A 20 -5.80 -6.39 -2.20
N ASP A 21 -5.31 -6.35 -3.44
CA ASP A 21 -6.10 -6.44 -4.67
C ASP A 21 -7.34 -5.54 -4.66
N ILE A 22 -7.14 -4.27 -4.32
CA ILE A 22 -8.23 -3.29 -4.24
C ILE A 22 -8.71 -2.91 -5.65
N HIS A 23 -9.98 -3.17 -5.93
CA HIS A 23 -10.69 -2.71 -7.13
C HIS A 23 -11.73 -1.67 -6.74
N MET A 24 -11.91 -0.67 -7.58
CA MET A 24 -12.95 0.34 -7.41
C MET A 24 -13.52 0.71 -8.76
N SER A 25 -14.85 0.82 -8.83
CA SER A 25 -15.55 1.13 -10.07
C SER A 25 -16.78 2.00 -9.82
N PHE A 26 -17.06 2.90 -10.74
CA PHE A 26 -18.26 3.74 -10.72
C PHE A 26 -19.16 3.42 -11.90
N ALA A 27 -20.46 3.36 -11.66
CA ALA A 27 -21.46 3.36 -12.72
C ALA A 27 -21.82 4.81 -13.09
N HIS A 28 -21.62 5.18 -14.35
CA HIS A 28 -21.88 6.53 -14.83
C HIS A 28 -22.44 6.49 -16.26
N HIS A 29 -23.64 7.05 -16.45
CA HIS A 29 -24.35 7.06 -17.75
C HIS A 29 -24.42 5.69 -18.44
N GLY A 30 -24.67 4.63 -17.68
CA GLY A 30 -24.75 3.25 -18.20
C GLY A 30 -23.40 2.60 -18.50
N ASN A 31 -22.29 3.31 -18.29
CA ASN A 31 -20.93 2.75 -18.40
C ASN A 31 -20.37 2.43 -17.02
N VAL A 32 -19.49 1.43 -16.97
CA VAL A 32 -18.67 1.13 -15.79
C VAL A 32 -17.28 1.72 -16.00
N ILE A 33 -16.87 2.59 -15.10
CA ILE A 33 -15.53 3.19 -15.08
C ILE A 33 -14.74 2.48 -13.99
N HIS A 34 -13.73 1.70 -14.39
CA HIS A 34 -12.79 1.06 -13.48
C HIS A 34 -11.69 2.06 -13.09
N VAL A 35 -11.80 2.63 -11.89
CA VAL A 35 -10.89 3.66 -11.38
C VAL A 35 -9.66 3.05 -10.71
N LEU A 36 -9.83 1.97 -9.94
CA LEU A 36 -8.73 1.14 -9.45
C LEU A 36 -8.85 -0.28 -10.01
N ARG A 37 -7.70 -0.85 -10.42
CA ARG A 37 -7.62 -2.13 -11.15
C ARG A 37 -6.72 -3.13 -10.42
N GLY A 38 -6.97 -3.35 -9.14
CA GLY A 38 -6.19 -4.27 -8.32
C GLY A 38 -4.93 -3.62 -7.79
N ILE A 39 -5.08 -2.78 -6.77
CA ILE A 39 -3.97 -2.13 -6.08
C ILE A 39 -3.69 -2.83 -4.76
N SER A 40 -2.43 -3.20 -4.55
CA SER A 40 -1.95 -3.73 -3.27
C SER A 40 -0.89 -2.81 -2.67
N LEU A 41 -1.00 -2.54 -1.37
CA LEU A 41 -0.12 -1.64 -0.64
C LEU A 41 0.02 -2.12 0.81
N ALA A 42 1.23 -2.08 1.35
CA ALA A 42 1.47 -2.34 2.77
C ALA A 42 2.26 -1.16 3.36
N ILE A 43 1.84 -0.68 4.53
CA ILE A 43 2.41 0.50 5.20
C ILE A 43 2.86 0.10 6.59
N GLU A 44 4.10 0.42 6.93
CA GLU A 44 4.68 0.16 8.26
C GLU A 44 4.34 1.28 9.27
N PRO A 45 4.33 0.98 10.59
CA PRO A 45 4.19 2.00 11.61
C PRO A 45 5.27 3.10 11.49
N GLY A 46 4.84 4.35 11.34
CA GLY A 46 5.73 5.50 11.20
C GLY A 46 6.21 5.78 9.78
N GLU A 47 5.82 4.96 8.80
CA GLU A 47 6.07 5.21 7.38
C GLU A 47 5.18 6.38 6.88
N SER A 48 5.76 7.25 6.06
CA SER A 48 5.04 8.32 5.38
C SER A 48 5.10 8.09 3.88
N ILE A 49 3.94 8.04 3.23
CA ILE A 49 3.82 7.77 1.80
C ILE A 49 3.16 8.95 1.09
N ALA A 50 3.53 9.16 -0.17
CA ALA A 50 2.88 10.11 -1.07
C ALA A 50 2.26 9.35 -2.24
N ILE A 51 0.97 9.58 -2.48
CA ILE A 51 0.27 9.09 -3.67
C ILE A 51 0.24 10.24 -4.67
N VAL A 52 0.78 10.02 -5.87
CA VAL A 52 0.86 11.03 -6.93
C VAL A 52 0.33 10.46 -8.23
N GLY A 53 -0.26 11.33 -9.04
CA GLY A 53 -0.83 10.95 -10.34
C GLY A 53 -1.41 12.16 -11.07
N ALA A 54 -1.72 11.96 -12.35
CA ALA A 54 -2.49 12.93 -13.13
C ALA A 54 -3.90 13.11 -12.56
N SER A 55 -4.68 14.06 -13.09
CA SER A 55 -6.10 14.17 -12.72
C SER A 55 -6.87 12.93 -13.18
N GLY A 56 -7.55 12.25 -12.26
CA GLY A 56 -8.50 11.16 -12.56
C GLY A 56 -7.92 9.76 -12.84
N VAL A 57 -6.65 9.48 -12.49
CA VAL A 57 -6.01 8.15 -12.71
C VAL A 57 -6.37 7.10 -11.64
N GLY A 58 -6.94 7.52 -10.52
CA GLY A 58 -7.33 6.62 -9.43
C GLY A 58 -8.73 6.90 -8.93
#